data_AF-A0A1F9A6M8-F1
#
_entry.id   AF-A0A1F9A6M8-F1
#
_cell.length_a   1.000
_cell.length_b   1.000
_cell.length_c   1.000
_cell.angle_alpha   90.00
_cell.angle_beta   90.00
_cell.angle_gamma   90.00
#
_symmetry.space_group_name_H-M   'P 1'
#
loop_
_entity.id
_entity.type
_entity.pdbx_description
1 polymer ?
#
loop_
_entity_poly.entity_id
_entity_poly.type
_entity_poly.pdbx_seq_one_letter_code
_entity_poly.pdbx_strand_id
1 'polypeptide(L)'
;MFPVLVYKKEKRTTMIHIIFTKRFALVLTLCFILTQCLIFYVGAHEAPRLEPRTPVVMKEFPVDPALFKEDVRPYLQKIIERHGLEEWKACVLTNELHRHLGIYSLVGAKMGVRAREILEAPFDTVDVISLAGNQQPLSCMNDGLQVSTGASLGRAAITIAHVNQPAAIFLYRDKMATLRTKKEIVNQIQGDIQAALKKYGGLNPEYFAHIRKLSLEYWLKWDRKEIFEEIID
;
A
#
# COMPACT_ATOMS: atom_id res chain seq x y z
N MET A 1 -54.64 21.17 63.50
CA MET A 1 -53.51 20.23 63.32
C MET A 1 -53.63 19.61 61.92
N PHE A 2 -52.51 19.56 61.20
CA PHE A 2 -52.38 19.36 59.74
C PHE A 2 -52.64 17.92 59.25
N PRO A 3 -53.27 17.76 58.06
CA PRO A 3 -52.76 16.79 57.10
C PRO A 3 -52.77 17.32 55.64
N VAL A 4 -52.44 18.59 55.42
CA VAL A 4 -52.25 19.12 54.04
C VAL A 4 -50.82 18.90 53.53
N LEU A 5 -49.87 18.53 54.41
CA LEU A 5 -48.46 18.34 54.05
C LEU A 5 -48.12 16.97 53.41
N VAL A 6 -48.92 15.93 53.64
CA VAL A 6 -48.57 14.56 53.19
C VAL A 6 -48.81 14.39 51.68
N TYR A 7 -49.96 14.89 51.18
CA TYR A 7 -50.34 14.74 49.77
C TYR A 7 -49.46 15.54 48.78
N LYS A 8 -48.87 16.65 49.24
CA LYS A 8 -47.99 17.51 48.42
C LYS A 8 -46.57 16.96 48.31
N LYS A 9 -46.11 16.17 49.29
CA LYS A 9 -44.78 15.55 49.31
C LYS A 9 -44.70 14.41 48.29
N GLU A 10 -45.74 13.58 48.22
CA GLU A 10 -45.79 12.38 47.37
C GLU A 10 -45.77 12.70 45.87
N LYS A 11 -46.57 13.67 45.40
CA LYS A 11 -46.53 14.16 44.01
C LYS A 11 -45.21 14.83 43.62
N ARG A 12 -44.54 15.49 44.56
CA ARG A 12 -43.22 16.10 44.34
C ARG A 12 -42.16 15.02 44.14
N THR A 13 -42.20 13.96 44.94
CA THR A 13 -41.28 12.82 44.82
C THR A 13 -41.49 12.10 43.48
N THR A 14 -42.72 11.86 43.05
CA THR A 14 -42.99 11.23 41.73
C THR A 14 -42.55 12.11 40.56
N MET A 15 -42.80 13.43 40.60
CA MET A 15 -42.30 14.34 39.56
C MET A 15 -40.77 14.39 39.52
N ILE A 16 -40.09 14.47 40.67
CA ILE A 16 -38.61 14.49 40.73
C ILE A 16 -38.06 13.17 40.17
N HIS A 17 -38.68 12.04 40.51
CA HIS A 17 -38.27 10.73 39.98
C HIS A 17 -38.43 10.63 38.46
N ILE A 18 -39.54 11.14 37.90
CA ILE A 18 -39.81 11.16 36.46
C ILE A 18 -38.86 12.11 35.71
N ILE A 19 -38.56 13.27 36.29
CA ILE A 19 -37.60 14.22 35.71
C ILE A 19 -36.19 13.64 35.73
N PHE A 20 -35.82 12.96 36.82
CA PHE A 20 -34.51 12.31 36.96
C PHE A 20 -34.36 11.15 35.98
N THR A 21 -35.37 10.29 35.82
CA THR A 21 -35.33 9.18 34.86
C THR A 21 -35.30 9.66 33.41
N LYS A 22 -36.06 10.71 33.06
CA LYS A 22 -36.03 11.30 31.71
C LYS A 22 -34.69 11.99 31.39
N ARG A 23 -34.09 12.69 32.35
CA ARG A 23 -32.76 13.31 32.18
C ARG A 23 -31.65 12.26 32.11
N PHE A 24 -31.75 11.20 32.89
CA PHE A 24 -30.81 10.09 32.85
C PHE A 24 -30.88 9.33 31.51
N ALA A 25 -32.09 9.09 31.00
CA ALA A 25 -32.29 8.51 29.67
C ALA A 25 -31.73 9.41 28.56
N LEU A 26 -31.94 10.73 28.63
CA LEU A 26 -31.40 11.69 27.64
C LEU A 26 -29.87 11.69 27.61
N VAL A 27 -29.22 11.68 28.78
CA VAL A 27 -27.77 11.64 28.91
C VAL A 27 -27.20 10.33 28.36
N LEU A 28 -27.85 9.20 28.64
CA LEU A 28 -27.45 7.90 28.08
C LEU A 28 -27.57 7.87 26.55
N THR A 29 -28.66 8.41 25.99
CA THR A 29 -28.84 8.48 24.53
C THR A 29 -27.80 9.39 23.88
N LEU A 30 -27.50 10.56 24.48
CA LEU A 30 -26.45 11.46 24.00
C LEU A 30 -25.06 10.82 24.07
N CYS A 31 -24.74 10.13 25.17
CA CYS A 31 -23.49 9.39 25.30
C CYS A 31 -23.38 8.28 24.25
N PHE A 32 -24.47 7.57 23.95
CA PHE A 32 -24.50 6.52 22.93
C PHE A 32 -24.31 7.07 21.51
N ILE A 33 -24.96 8.19 21.19
CA ILE A 33 -24.78 8.88 19.90
C ILE A 33 -23.35 9.40 19.77
N LEU A 34 -22.79 10.00 20.82
CA LEU A 34 -21.40 10.49 20.81
C LEU A 34 -20.39 9.36 20.68
N THR A 35 -20.61 8.20 21.34
CA THR A 35 -19.74 7.03 21.16
C THR A 35 -19.87 6.44 19.77
N GLN A 36 -21.07 6.35 19.19
CA GLN A 36 -21.24 5.92 17.80
C GLN A 36 -20.55 6.89 16.83
N CYS A 37 -20.75 8.21 16.98
CA CYS A 37 -20.05 9.21 16.19
C CYS A 37 -18.53 9.10 16.32
N LEU A 38 -18.00 8.84 17.53
CA LEU A 38 -16.57 8.65 17.74
C LEU A 38 -16.05 7.37 17.08
N ILE A 39 -16.81 6.26 17.12
CA ILE A 39 -16.48 5.00 16.44
C ILE A 39 -16.45 5.21 14.92
N PHE A 40 -17.43 5.92 14.36
CA PHE A 40 -17.45 6.26 12.92
C PHE A 40 -16.31 7.22 12.53
N TYR A 41 -15.99 8.21 13.38
CA TYR A 41 -14.90 9.15 13.13
C TYR A 41 -13.52 8.49 13.20
N VAL A 42 -13.32 7.57 14.15
CA VAL A 42 -12.08 6.78 14.26
C VAL A 42 -11.98 5.76 13.11
N GLY A 43 -13.10 5.17 12.66
CA GLY A 43 -13.13 4.26 11.52
C GLY A 43 -12.92 4.94 10.15
N ALA A 44 -13.22 6.24 10.03
CA ALA A 44 -13.05 7.01 8.79
C ALA A 44 -11.59 7.44 8.51
N HIS A 45 -10.67 7.21 9.46
CA HIS A 45 -9.25 7.59 9.34
C HIS A 45 -8.29 6.43 9.09
N GLU A 46 -8.78 5.20 8.92
CA GLU A 46 -7.96 4.12 8.38
C GLU A 46 -7.85 4.30 6.86
N ALA A 47 -6.62 4.45 6.36
CA ALA A 47 -6.35 4.39 4.92
C ALA A 47 -7.06 3.15 4.33
N PRO A 48 -7.67 3.24 3.13
CA PRO A 48 -8.42 2.14 2.56
C PRO A 48 -7.55 0.88 2.57
N ARG A 49 -7.97 -0.09 3.37
CA ARG A 49 -7.27 -1.37 3.49
C ARG A 49 -7.45 -2.07 2.15
N LEU A 50 -6.37 -2.11 1.36
CA LEU A 50 -6.32 -2.97 0.19
C LEU A 50 -6.70 -4.39 0.61
N GLU A 51 -7.65 -4.98 -0.10
CA GLU A 51 -7.94 -6.40 0.02
C GLU A 51 -6.62 -7.18 -0.19
N PRO A 52 -6.15 -7.93 0.84
CA PRO A 52 -4.88 -8.63 0.74
C PRO A 52 -4.94 -9.68 -0.37
N ARG A 53 -3.89 -9.77 -1.20
CA ARG A 53 -3.86 -10.85 -2.20
C ARG A 53 -3.81 -12.21 -1.50
N THR A 54 -4.67 -13.12 -1.93
CA THR A 54 -4.67 -14.51 -1.47
C THR A 54 -3.73 -15.33 -2.35
N PRO A 55 -2.82 -16.13 -1.78
CA PRO A 55 -2.01 -17.05 -2.60
C PRO A 55 -2.90 -18.11 -3.28
N VAL A 56 -2.54 -18.49 -4.51
CA VAL A 56 -3.29 -19.49 -5.30
C VAL A 56 -2.83 -20.92 -5.00
N VAL A 57 -1.53 -21.15 -5.01
CA VAL A 57 -0.92 -22.48 -4.84
C VAL A 57 -0.39 -22.69 -3.41
N MET A 58 0.23 -21.64 -2.85
CA MET A 58 0.76 -21.70 -1.49
C MET A 58 -0.37 -21.67 -0.48
N LYS A 59 -0.25 -22.42 0.61
CA LYS A 59 -1.18 -22.30 1.74
C LYS A 59 -1.09 -20.91 2.38
N GLU A 60 0.13 -20.41 2.52
CA GLU A 60 0.45 -19.10 3.07
C GLU A 60 1.72 -18.55 2.40
N PHE A 61 1.86 -17.23 2.36
CA PHE A 61 3.04 -16.61 1.76
C PHE A 61 4.20 -16.63 2.76
N PRO A 62 5.43 -17.02 2.35
CA PRO A 62 6.54 -17.17 3.28
C PRO A 62 6.95 -15.84 3.90
N VAL A 63 7.05 -15.84 5.23
CA VAL A 63 7.58 -14.73 6.06
C VAL A 63 8.65 -15.20 7.05
N ASP A 64 8.96 -16.50 7.09
CA ASP A 64 10.06 -17.04 7.89
C ASP A 64 11.41 -16.71 7.22
N PRO A 65 12.31 -15.95 7.88
CA PRO A 65 13.64 -15.64 7.33
C PRO A 65 14.45 -16.88 6.91
N ALA A 66 14.23 -18.05 7.53
CA ALA A 66 14.94 -19.28 7.16
C ALA A 66 14.68 -19.72 5.70
N LEU A 67 13.54 -19.32 5.13
CA LEU A 67 13.14 -19.63 3.75
C LEU A 67 13.80 -18.71 2.71
N PHE A 68 14.52 -17.68 3.14
CA PHE A 68 15.13 -16.69 2.25
C PHE A 68 16.67 -16.74 2.26
N LYS A 69 17.28 -16.25 1.18
CA LYS A 69 18.74 -16.09 1.05
C LYS A 69 19.29 -15.25 2.21
N GLU A 70 20.50 -15.58 2.65
CA GLU A 70 21.15 -15.00 3.83
C GLU A 70 21.19 -13.47 3.82
N ASP A 71 21.37 -12.86 2.66
CA ASP A 71 21.43 -11.41 2.49
C ASP A 71 20.06 -10.71 2.58
N VAL A 72 18.96 -11.43 2.37
CA VAL A 72 17.58 -10.92 2.49
C VAL A 72 17.10 -10.96 3.94
N ARG A 73 17.51 -11.97 4.72
CA ARG A 73 17.03 -12.21 6.09
C ARG A 73 17.05 -10.97 6.99
N PRO A 74 18.10 -10.13 6.99
CA PRO A 74 18.18 -8.95 7.86
C PRO A 74 17.20 -7.82 7.50
N TYR A 75 16.61 -7.88 6.30
CA TYR A 75 15.69 -6.88 5.76
C TYR A 75 14.23 -7.31 5.85
N LEU A 76 13.93 -8.61 5.78
CA LEU A 76 12.59 -9.17 5.66
C LEU A 76 11.58 -8.56 6.64
N GLN A 77 11.87 -8.67 7.94
CA GLN A 77 10.94 -8.23 8.98
C GLN A 77 10.76 -6.71 8.94
N LYS A 78 11.85 -5.97 8.72
CA LYS A 78 11.84 -4.50 8.65
C LYS A 78 11.05 -4.00 7.44
N ILE A 79 11.15 -4.70 6.30
CA ILE A 79 10.38 -4.39 5.09
C ILE A 79 8.90 -4.66 5.32
N ILE A 80 8.54 -5.81 5.90
CA ILE A 80 7.14 -6.13 6.18
C ILE A 80 6.53 -5.13 7.18
N GLU A 81 7.25 -4.79 8.25
CA GLU A 81 6.80 -3.81 9.25
C GLU A 81 6.60 -2.42 8.65
N ARG A 82 7.52 -1.99 7.79
CA ARG A 82 7.48 -0.65 7.20
C ARG A 82 6.47 -0.53 6.07
N HIS A 83 6.42 -1.52 5.20
CA HIS A 83 5.69 -1.42 3.93
C HIS A 83 4.46 -2.31 3.85
N GLY A 84 4.30 -3.25 4.78
CA GLY A 84 3.17 -4.17 4.84
C GLY A 84 3.38 -5.43 4.01
N LEU A 85 2.56 -6.44 4.33
CA LEU A 85 2.64 -7.78 3.74
C LEU A 85 2.31 -7.80 2.24
N GLU A 86 1.42 -6.92 1.76
CA GLU A 86 1.06 -6.87 0.34
C GLU A 86 2.23 -6.45 -0.54
N GLU A 87 3.00 -5.44 -0.11
CA GLU A 87 4.21 -5.04 -0.83
C GLU A 87 5.29 -6.13 -0.74
N TRP A 88 5.44 -6.77 0.43
CA TRP A 88 6.34 -7.91 0.57
C TRP A 88 6.04 -8.99 -0.48
N LYS A 89 4.78 -9.42 -0.58
CA LYS A 89 4.33 -10.41 -1.56
C LYS A 89 4.63 -9.96 -2.99
N ALA A 90 4.27 -8.72 -3.34
CA ALA A 90 4.44 -8.18 -4.69
C ALA A 90 5.92 -8.13 -5.10
N CYS A 91 6.80 -7.63 -4.23
CA CYS A 91 8.22 -7.51 -4.52
C CYS A 91 8.93 -8.87 -4.54
N VAL A 92 8.61 -9.81 -3.63
CA VAL A 92 9.17 -11.18 -3.69
C VAL A 92 8.79 -11.85 -5.00
N LEU A 93 7.49 -11.90 -5.34
CA LEU A 93 7.00 -12.53 -6.57
C LEU A 93 7.59 -11.87 -7.82
N THR A 94 7.70 -10.54 -7.82
CA THR A 94 8.32 -9.79 -8.93
C THR A 94 9.74 -10.26 -9.16
N ASN A 95 10.56 -10.38 -8.11
CA ASN A 95 11.97 -10.71 -8.28
C ASN A 95 12.20 -12.21 -8.55
N GLU A 96 11.30 -13.10 -8.11
CA GLU A 96 11.31 -14.51 -8.53
C GLU A 96 10.96 -14.65 -10.02
N LEU A 97 9.94 -13.93 -10.50
CA LEU A 97 9.60 -13.85 -11.93
C LEU A 97 10.75 -13.23 -12.74
N HIS A 98 11.31 -12.12 -12.26
CA HIS A 98 12.36 -11.34 -12.92
C HIS A 98 13.75 -11.99 -12.85
N ARG A 99 13.91 -13.06 -12.05
CA ARG A 99 15.13 -13.86 -11.89
C ARG A 99 16.33 -13.15 -11.25
N HIS A 100 16.16 -11.91 -10.78
CA HIS A 100 17.12 -11.21 -9.92
C HIS A 100 16.43 -10.07 -9.15
N LEU A 101 17.14 -9.52 -8.15
CA LEU A 101 16.65 -8.41 -7.33
C LEU A 101 17.00 -7.08 -8.02
N GLY A 102 16.05 -6.54 -8.79
CA GLY A 102 16.23 -5.38 -9.67
C GLY A 102 15.64 -4.09 -9.09
N ILE A 103 16.28 -2.96 -9.37
CA ILE A 103 15.83 -1.66 -8.85
C ILE A 103 14.50 -1.25 -9.51
N TYR A 104 14.44 -1.24 -10.84
CA TYR A 104 13.22 -0.85 -11.56
C TYR A 104 12.08 -1.86 -11.42
N SER A 105 12.38 -3.15 -11.26
CA SER A 105 11.35 -4.15 -10.97
C SER A 105 10.68 -3.90 -9.61
N LEU A 106 11.46 -3.55 -8.58
CA LEU A 106 10.92 -3.09 -7.28
C LEU A 106 10.10 -1.80 -7.40
N VAL A 107 10.57 -0.83 -8.18
CA VAL A 107 9.82 0.42 -8.43
C VAL A 107 8.46 0.09 -9.05
N GLY A 108 8.41 -0.79 -10.06
CA GLY A 108 7.16 -1.23 -10.68
C GLY A 108 6.23 -1.94 -9.70
N ALA A 109 6.77 -2.81 -8.84
CA ALA A 109 5.98 -3.52 -7.84
C ALA A 109 5.38 -2.55 -6.80
N LYS A 110 6.17 -1.59 -6.30
CA LYS A 110 5.70 -0.54 -5.40
C LYS A 110 4.65 0.35 -6.07
N MET A 111 4.87 0.71 -7.33
CA MET A 111 3.96 1.56 -8.10
C MET A 111 2.59 0.92 -8.26
N GLY A 112 2.51 -0.36 -8.64
CA GLY A 112 1.22 -1.02 -8.81
C GLY A 112 0.50 -1.30 -7.49
N VAL A 113 1.21 -1.56 -6.39
CA VAL A 113 0.59 -1.58 -5.05
C VAL A 113 0.00 -0.20 -4.72
N ARG A 114 0.78 0.87 -4.90
CA ARG A 114 0.32 2.24 -4.61
C ARG A 114 -0.86 2.66 -5.46
N ALA A 115 -0.86 2.32 -6.76
CA ALA A 115 -1.98 2.61 -7.64
C ALA A 115 -3.27 1.93 -7.20
N ARG A 116 -3.20 0.67 -6.76
CA ARG A 116 -4.36 -0.04 -6.21
C ARG A 116 -4.86 0.60 -4.92
N GLU A 117 -3.98 1.11 -4.05
CA GLU A 117 -4.38 1.86 -2.86
C GLU A 117 -5.16 3.13 -3.23
N ILE A 118 -4.65 3.90 -4.19
CA ILE A 118 -5.27 5.17 -4.63
C ILE A 118 -6.63 4.94 -5.28
N LEU A 119 -6.72 3.92 -6.14
CA LEU A 119 -7.94 3.61 -6.88
C LEU A 119 -8.96 2.81 -6.07
N GLU A 120 -8.57 2.32 -4.89
CA GLU A 120 -9.32 1.35 -4.09
C GLU A 120 -9.71 0.11 -4.93
N ALA A 121 -8.78 -0.31 -5.78
CA ALA A 121 -9.03 -1.36 -6.75
C ALA A 121 -8.66 -2.73 -6.18
N PRO A 122 -9.55 -3.74 -6.32
CA PRO A 122 -9.20 -5.12 -6.06
C PRO A 122 -7.97 -5.57 -6.85
N PHE A 123 -7.33 -6.65 -6.39
CA PHE A 123 -6.28 -7.27 -7.19
C PHE A 123 -6.87 -7.75 -8.52
N ASP A 124 -6.06 -7.76 -9.58
CA ASP A 124 -6.46 -8.25 -10.91
C ASP A 124 -7.54 -7.42 -11.62
N THR A 125 -7.97 -6.24 -11.13
CA THR A 125 -9.06 -5.46 -11.78
C THR A 125 -8.63 -4.13 -12.41
N VAL A 126 -7.35 -3.78 -12.32
CA VAL A 126 -6.82 -2.53 -12.88
C VAL A 126 -6.29 -2.78 -14.29
N ASP A 127 -6.61 -1.90 -15.23
CA ASP A 127 -5.92 -1.83 -16.51
C ASP A 127 -4.72 -0.88 -16.41
N VAL A 128 -3.59 -1.26 -17.04
CA VAL A 128 -2.31 -0.56 -16.90
C VAL A 128 -1.80 -0.13 -18.27
N ILE A 129 -1.42 1.14 -18.40
CA ILE A 129 -0.61 1.64 -19.51
C ILE A 129 0.77 1.99 -18.96
N SER A 130 1.74 1.11 -19.17
CA SER A 130 3.12 1.36 -18.77
C SER A 130 3.81 2.31 -19.74
N LEU A 131 4.47 3.34 -19.22
CA LEU A 131 5.25 4.29 -20.02
C LEU A 131 6.75 3.93 -20.06
N ALA A 132 7.15 2.82 -19.42
CA ALA A 132 8.56 2.41 -19.32
C ALA A 132 9.20 1.95 -20.64
N GLY A 133 8.41 1.67 -21.67
CA GLY A 133 8.91 1.08 -22.91
C GLY A 133 9.48 -0.33 -22.70
N ASN A 134 10.36 -0.75 -23.61
CA ASN A 134 10.91 -2.11 -23.67
C ASN A 134 12.44 -2.17 -23.53
N GLN A 135 13.09 -1.04 -23.23
CA GLN A 135 14.55 -0.96 -23.08
C GLN A 135 14.99 -1.12 -21.63
N GLN A 136 15.94 -2.03 -21.40
CA GLN A 136 16.55 -2.23 -20.09
C GLN A 136 17.48 -1.05 -19.75
N PRO A 137 17.62 -0.71 -18.46
CA PRO A 137 17.03 -1.39 -17.30
C PRO A 137 15.60 -0.94 -16.95
N LEU A 138 15.07 0.09 -17.63
CA LEU A 138 13.79 0.70 -17.29
C LEU A 138 12.60 -0.25 -17.50
N SER A 139 12.62 -1.05 -18.58
CA SER A 139 11.55 -1.99 -18.91
C SER A 139 11.33 -3.07 -17.86
N CYS A 140 12.28 -3.32 -16.95
CA CYS A 140 12.10 -4.22 -15.81
C CYS A 140 10.95 -3.78 -14.89
N MET A 141 10.59 -2.49 -14.92
CA MET A 141 9.41 -1.95 -14.22
C MET A 141 8.11 -2.65 -14.64
N ASN A 142 8.01 -3.09 -15.91
CA ASN A 142 6.82 -3.78 -16.42
C ASN A 142 6.54 -5.08 -15.66
N ASP A 143 7.57 -5.82 -15.26
CA ASP A 143 7.38 -7.06 -14.49
C ASP A 143 6.79 -6.78 -13.11
N GLY A 144 7.29 -5.73 -12.45
CA GLY A 144 6.74 -5.26 -11.19
C GLY A 144 5.29 -4.80 -11.30
N LEU A 145 4.96 -4.05 -12.35
CA LEU A 145 3.59 -3.61 -12.62
C LEU A 145 2.64 -4.80 -12.80
N GLN A 146 3.02 -5.78 -13.63
CA GLN A 146 2.21 -6.98 -13.87
C GLN A 146 1.95 -7.75 -12.57
N VAL A 147 2.99 -7.99 -11.77
CA VAL A 147 2.86 -8.79 -10.53
C VAL A 147 2.11 -8.05 -9.44
N SER A 148 2.28 -6.75 -9.30
CA SER A 148 1.67 -5.97 -8.21
C SER A 148 0.20 -5.64 -8.46
N THR A 149 -0.18 -5.48 -9.73
CA THR A 149 -1.56 -5.17 -10.14
C THR A 149 -2.36 -6.41 -10.56
N GLY A 150 -1.68 -7.43 -11.08
CA GLY A 150 -2.34 -8.55 -11.74
C GLY A 150 -2.65 -8.32 -13.23
N ALA A 151 -2.40 -7.10 -13.71
CA ALA A 151 -2.59 -6.70 -15.10
C ALA A 151 -1.49 -7.33 -15.97
N SER A 152 -1.69 -8.56 -16.41
CA SER A 152 -0.70 -9.30 -17.20
C SER A 152 -0.93 -9.15 -18.70
N LEU A 153 0.15 -9.32 -19.48
CA LEU A 153 0.10 -9.34 -20.94
C LEU A 153 -0.89 -10.39 -21.47
N GLY A 154 -0.90 -11.58 -20.88
CA GLY A 154 -1.79 -12.68 -21.29
C GLY A 154 -3.29 -12.39 -21.07
N ARG A 155 -3.62 -11.46 -20.17
CA ARG A 155 -4.99 -10.99 -19.94
C ARG A 155 -5.36 -9.76 -20.76
N ALA A 156 -4.42 -9.25 -21.57
CA ALA A 156 -4.53 -7.97 -22.27
C ALA A 156 -4.86 -6.78 -21.34
N ALA A 157 -4.50 -6.88 -20.06
CA ALA A 157 -4.78 -5.85 -19.05
C ALA A 157 -3.63 -4.84 -18.89
N ILE A 158 -2.47 -5.09 -19.51
CA ILE A 158 -1.36 -4.15 -19.58
C ILE A 158 -0.99 -3.85 -21.03
N THR A 159 -0.82 -2.56 -21.33
CA THR A 159 -0.26 -2.05 -22.59
C THR A 159 1.07 -1.36 -22.32
N ILE A 160 2.09 -1.60 -23.15
CA ILE A 160 3.40 -0.95 -23.03
C ILE A 160 3.49 0.15 -24.09
N ALA A 161 3.54 1.40 -23.64
CA ALA A 161 3.81 2.56 -24.48
C ALA A 161 5.32 2.83 -24.55
N HIS A 162 5.83 3.14 -25.75
CA HIS A 162 7.25 3.38 -26.00
C HIS A 162 7.68 4.82 -25.66
N VAL A 163 7.31 5.30 -24.47
CA VAL A 163 7.64 6.66 -23.99
C VAL A 163 8.98 6.69 -23.24
N ASN A 164 9.45 5.55 -22.72
CA ASN A 164 10.69 5.39 -21.95
C ASN A 164 10.76 6.30 -20.71
N GLN A 165 9.68 6.34 -19.92
CA GLN A 165 9.59 7.07 -18.66
C GLN A 165 9.22 6.12 -17.51
N PRO A 166 9.77 6.32 -16.29
CA PRO A 166 9.46 5.50 -15.12
C PRO A 166 8.09 5.90 -14.53
N ALA A 167 7.03 5.70 -15.32
CA ALA A 167 5.66 6.07 -15.02
C ALA A 167 4.67 5.07 -15.60
N ALA A 168 3.46 5.04 -15.05
CA ALA A 168 2.35 4.27 -15.58
C ALA A 168 1.01 4.96 -15.30
N ILE A 169 0.04 4.70 -16.17
CA ILE A 169 -1.35 5.11 -16.02
C ILE A 169 -2.14 3.88 -15.61
N PHE A 170 -3.03 4.06 -14.64
CA PHE A 170 -3.86 3.00 -14.06
C PHE A 170 -5.32 3.41 -14.19
N LEU A 171 -6.13 2.49 -14.69
CA LEU A 171 -7.55 2.69 -14.93
C LEU A 171 -8.34 1.67 -14.12
N TYR A 172 -9.34 2.15 -13.38
CA TYR A 172 -10.28 1.29 -12.68
C TYR A 172 -11.66 1.95 -12.65
N ARG A 173 -12.62 1.34 -13.35
CA ARG A 173 -13.95 1.91 -13.57
C ARG A 173 -13.84 3.29 -14.22
N ASP A 174 -14.38 4.31 -13.57
CA ASP A 174 -14.38 5.73 -13.97
C ASP A 174 -13.21 6.53 -13.40
N LYS A 175 -12.32 5.89 -12.61
CA LYS A 175 -11.16 6.54 -12.00
C LYS A 175 -9.89 6.31 -12.79
N MET A 176 -9.04 7.32 -12.83
CA MET A 176 -7.70 7.24 -13.40
C MET A 176 -6.64 7.75 -12.42
N ALA A 177 -5.52 7.05 -12.36
CA ALA A 177 -4.34 7.53 -11.64
C ALA A 177 -3.10 7.41 -12.52
N THR A 178 -2.31 8.48 -12.60
CA THR A 178 -0.97 8.44 -13.19
C THR A 178 0.06 8.54 -12.09
N LEU A 179 0.94 7.55 -11.99
CA LEU A 179 2.07 7.58 -11.07
C LEU A 179 3.36 7.72 -11.85
N ARG A 180 4.20 8.66 -11.42
CA ARG A 180 5.52 8.91 -11.99
C ARG A 180 6.58 8.85 -10.91
N THR A 181 7.64 8.09 -11.13
CA THR A 181 8.78 8.07 -10.19
C THR A 181 9.40 9.47 -10.12
N LYS A 182 9.50 10.02 -8.91
CA LYS A 182 10.03 11.37 -8.67
C LYS A 182 11.43 11.52 -9.23
N LYS A 183 11.74 12.72 -9.74
CA LYS A 183 13.00 13.00 -10.44
C LYS A 183 14.24 12.70 -9.60
N GLU A 184 14.21 13.01 -8.31
CA GLU A 184 15.29 12.73 -7.37
C GLU A 184 15.56 11.23 -7.21
N ILE A 185 14.51 10.39 -7.22
CA ILE A 185 14.63 8.93 -7.15
C ILE A 185 15.22 8.42 -8.47
N VAL A 186 14.75 8.93 -9.61
CA VAL A 186 15.30 8.58 -10.94
C VAL A 186 16.78 8.93 -11.03
N ASN A 187 17.16 10.14 -10.61
CA ASN A 187 18.54 10.60 -10.61
C ASN A 187 19.43 9.72 -9.70
N GLN A 188 18.92 9.34 -8.53
CA GLN A 188 19.61 8.42 -7.63
C GLN A 188 19.87 7.07 -8.30
N ILE A 189 18.84 6.45 -8.87
CA ILE A 189 18.95 5.15 -9.55
C ILE A 189 19.98 5.22 -10.68
N GLN A 190 19.88 6.24 -11.53
CA GLN A 190 20.79 6.41 -12.66
C GLN A 190 22.22 6.65 -12.20
N GLY A 191 22.43 7.50 -11.20
CA GLY A 191 23.75 7.76 -10.61
C GLY A 191 24.39 6.49 -10.06
N ASP A 192 23.64 5.72 -9.28
CA ASP A 192 24.14 4.50 -8.64
C ASP A 192 24.41 3.37 -9.66
N ILE A 193 23.57 3.23 -10.70
CA ILE A 193 23.82 2.30 -11.82
C ILE A 193 25.08 2.70 -12.59
N GLN A 194 25.25 3.98 -12.92
CA GLN A 194 26.43 4.45 -13.67
C GLN A 194 27.72 4.29 -12.85
N ALA A 195 27.66 4.59 -11.54
CA ALA A 195 28.77 4.36 -10.63
C ALA A 195 29.16 2.88 -10.56
N ALA A 196 28.16 1.97 -10.50
CA ALA A 196 28.39 0.54 -10.51
C ALA A 196 29.01 0.06 -11.83
N LEU A 197 28.50 0.51 -12.99
CA LEU A 197 29.06 0.17 -14.30
C LEU A 197 30.53 0.61 -14.41
N LYS A 198 30.84 1.84 -13.99
CA LYS A 198 32.21 2.36 -13.99
C LYS A 198 33.13 1.56 -13.07
N LYS A 199 32.63 1.17 -11.89
CA LYS A 199 33.42 0.46 -10.87
C LYS A 199 33.73 -0.98 -11.26
N TYR A 200 32.75 -1.70 -11.80
CA TYR A 200 32.88 -3.14 -12.07
C TYR A 200 33.18 -3.45 -13.54
N GLY A 201 33.17 -2.45 -14.43
CA GLY A 201 33.59 -2.61 -15.83
C GLY A 201 32.55 -3.27 -16.74
N GLY A 202 31.26 -3.20 -16.38
CA GLY A 202 30.16 -3.72 -17.19
C GLY A 202 29.17 -4.59 -16.42
N LEU A 203 28.40 -5.41 -17.15
CA LEU A 203 27.38 -6.31 -16.60
C LEU A 203 27.99 -7.66 -16.25
N ASN A 204 28.54 -7.79 -15.05
CA ASN A 204 29.18 -9.01 -14.53
C ASN A 204 28.62 -9.39 -13.14
N PRO A 205 28.99 -10.57 -12.59
CA PRO A 205 28.48 -11.01 -11.28
C PRO A 205 28.70 -9.99 -10.16
N GLU A 206 29.83 -9.29 -10.14
CA GLU A 206 30.15 -8.26 -9.14
C GLU A 206 29.23 -7.05 -9.25
N TYR A 207 28.94 -6.60 -10.48
CA TYR A 207 27.93 -5.58 -10.75
C TYR A 207 26.56 -6.02 -10.23
N PHE A 208 26.09 -7.23 -10.56
CA PHE A 208 24.78 -7.69 -10.13
C PHE A 208 24.69 -7.92 -8.61
N ALA A 209 25.77 -8.38 -7.97
CA ALA A 209 25.86 -8.46 -6.52
C ALA A 209 25.73 -7.06 -5.87
N HIS A 210 26.34 -6.04 -6.49
CA HIS A 210 26.21 -4.66 -6.03
C HIS A 210 24.80 -4.10 -6.24
N ILE A 211 24.19 -4.31 -7.42
CA ILE A 211 22.80 -3.90 -7.68
C ILE A 211 21.83 -4.58 -6.71
N ARG A 212 22.05 -5.87 -6.40
CA ARG A 212 21.26 -6.60 -5.40
C ARG A 212 21.33 -5.95 -4.02
N LYS A 213 22.53 -5.56 -3.57
CA LYS A 213 22.71 -4.83 -2.31
C LYS A 213 21.94 -3.51 -2.31
N LEU A 214 22.12 -2.68 -3.35
CA LEU A 214 21.40 -1.41 -3.48
C LEU A 214 19.90 -1.61 -3.46
N SER A 215 19.41 -2.62 -4.20
CA SER A 215 17.98 -2.90 -4.32
C SER A 215 17.36 -3.32 -2.98
N LEU A 216 18.05 -4.08 -2.13
CA LEU A 216 17.60 -4.38 -0.76
C LEU A 216 17.54 -3.12 0.11
N GLU A 217 18.54 -2.24 0.01
CA GLU A 217 18.55 -0.98 0.74
C GLU A 217 17.40 -0.06 0.30
N TYR A 218 17.17 0.06 -1.00
CA TYR A 218 16.09 0.88 -1.55
C TYR A 218 14.72 0.31 -1.21
N TRP A 219 14.53 -1.01 -1.30
CA TRP A 219 13.27 -1.63 -0.92
C TRP A 219 12.91 -1.29 0.52
N LEU A 220 13.87 -1.37 1.44
CA LEU A 220 13.65 -0.95 2.82
C LEU A 220 13.40 0.56 2.95
N LYS A 221 14.22 1.40 2.33
CA LYS A 221 14.20 2.86 2.57
C LYS A 221 13.02 3.57 1.89
N TRP A 222 12.71 3.22 0.65
CA TRP A 222 11.72 3.93 -0.16
C TRP A 222 10.30 3.55 0.19
N ASP A 223 9.56 4.50 0.76
CA ASP A 223 8.12 4.37 0.94
C ASP A 223 7.40 4.66 -0.39
N ARG A 224 6.51 3.74 -0.80
CA ARG A 224 5.73 3.88 -2.03
C ARG A 224 4.81 5.11 -2.03
N LYS A 225 4.47 5.66 -0.86
CA LYS A 225 3.69 6.91 -0.72
C LYS A 225 4.53 8.16 -0.95
N GLU A 226 5.85 8.03 -1.00
CA GLU A 226 6.77 9.17 -1.06
C GLU A 226 7.55 9.25 -2.37
N ILE A 227 7.77 8.13 -3.07
CA ILE A 227 8.64 8.08 -4.25
C ILE A 227 7.93 8.40 -5.58
N PHE A 228 6.60 8.58 -5.56
CA PHE A 228 5.82 8.88 -6.76
C PHE A 228 5.22 10.28 -6.70
N GLU A 229 5.17 10.93 -7.86
CA GLU A 229 4.22 12.00 -8.17
C GLU A 229 2.91 11.32 -8.56
N GLU A 230 1.81 11.72 -7.93
CA GLU A 230 0.49 11.10 -8.08
C GLU A 230 -0.47 12.13 -8.69
N ILE A 231 -1.03 11.82 -9.85
CA ILE A 231 -2.05 12.61 -10.54
C ILE A 231 -3.31 11.77 -10.60
N ILE A 232 -4.41 12.26 -10.03
CA ILE A 232 -5.66 11.52 -9.84
C ILE A 232 -6.77 12.31 -10.53
N ASP A 233 -7.50 11.64 -11.42
CA ASP A 233 -8.64 12.18 -12.15
C ASP A 233 -9.92 11.40 -11.83
#